data_AF-A0A8D8TEM3-F1
#
_entry.id   AF-A0A8D8TEM3-F1
#
_cell.length_a   1.000
_cell.length_b   1.000
_cell.length_c   1.000
_cell.angle_alpha   90.00
_cell.angle_beta   90.00
_cell.angle_gamma   90.00
#
_symmetry.space_group_name_H-M   'P 1'
#
loop_
_entity.id
_entity.type
_entity.pdbx_description
1 polymer ?
#
loop_
_entity_poly.entity_id
_entity_poly.type
_entity_poly.pdbx_seq_one_letter_code
_entity_poly.pdbx_strand_id
1 'polypeptide(L)'
;MSSNRHYYISTTDLRNSSRYVNSSDIDEYFHYLGSRHRNTQASASAINSNGVLFYNLVTKHSVGCWNTRTKVYLPQTQDIVQTNRDILNFPNDLKIDQQDNIWVLSNKLHQYLYGFLDFNVYNYRILVASSNDIVRNTKCDPYVNLNDYLYNLQISSRQCPNNEL
;
A
#
# COMPACT_ATOMS: atom_id res chain seq x y z
N MET A 1 -0.34 5.56 13.94
CA MET A 1 -1.70 5.45 13.39
C MET A 1 -1.63 4.62 12.11
N SER A 2 -2.55 3.68 11.89
CA SER A 2 -2.62 2.90 10.64
C SER A 2 -4.09 2.69 10.24
N SER A 3 -4.39 2.71 8.94
CA SER A 3 -5.76 2.61 8.41
C SER A 3 -5.81 1.67 7.21
N ASN A 4 -6.96 1.04 6.96
CA ASN A 4 -7.20 0.27 5.74
C ASN A 4 -7.75 1.11 4.58
N ARG A 5 -8.07 2.39 4.83
CA ARG A 5 -8.57 3.35 3.85
C ARG A 5 -7.43 4.13 3.22
N HIS A 6 -7.59 4.50 1.96
CA HIS A 6 -6.76 5.49 1.28
C HIS A 6 -7.59 6.65 0.76
N TYR A 7 -6.95 7.80 0.67
CA TYR A 7 -7.48 9.03 0.12
C TYR A 7 -6.47 9.58 -0.88
N TYR A 8 -6.94 10.38 -1.82
CA TYR A 8 -6.10 11.08 -2.78
C TYR A 8 -6.56 12.52 -2.93
N ILE A 9 -5.65 13.38 -3.39
CA ILE A 9 -5.89 14.79 -3.64
C ILE A 9 -5.02 15.22 -4.83
N SER A 10 -5.50 16.18 -5.62
CA SER A 10 -4.72 16.75 -6.72
C SER A 10 -3.50 17.51 -6.19
N THR A 11 -2.35 17.38 -6.85
CA THR A 11 -1.18 18.20 -6.53
C THR A 11 -1.41 19.68 -6.81
N THR A 12 -2.33 20.01 -7.72
CA THR A 12 -2.73 21.39 -8.00
C THR A 12 -3.47 21.99 -6.82
N ASP A 13 -4.37 21.21 -6.21
CA ASP A 13 -5.09 21.63 -5.01
C ASP A 13 -4.13 21.70 -3.81
N LEU A 14 -3.28 20.67 -3.61
CA LEU A 14 -2.22 20.64 -2.58
C LEU A 14 -1.30 21.86 -2.58
N ARG A 15 -0.99 22.42 -3.76
CA ARG A 15 -0.08 23.56 -3.90
C ARG A 15 -0.76 24.91 -3.75
N ASN A 16 -2.10 24.96 -3.83
CA ASN A 16 -2.83 26.22 -3.79
C ASN A 16 -3.04 26.67 -2.35
N SER A 17 -2.12 27.48 -1.83
CA SER A 17 -2.15 27.97 -0.44
C SER A 17 -3.46 28.67 -0.06
N SER A 18 -4.13 29.30 -1.02
CA SER A 18 -5.41 30.00 -0.81
C SER A 18 -6.55 29.06 -0.41
N ARG A 19 -6.45 27.75 -0.71
CA ARG A 19 -7.43 26.74 -0.31
C ARG A 19 -7.33 26.33 1.17
N TYR A 20 -6.26 26.73 1.87
CA TYR A 20 -5.99 26.37 3.26
C TYR A 20 -6.22 27.52 4.25
N VAL A 21 -6.73 28.65 3.78
CA VAL A 21 -6.96 29.84 4.61
C VAL A 21 -8.10 29.63 5.60
N ASN A 22 -9.14 28.88 5.19
CA ASN A 22 -10.23 28.45 6.05
C ASN A 22 -10.18 26.94 6.21
N SER A 23 -10.05 26.45 7.45
CA SER A 23 -9.88 25.03 7.73
C SER A 23 -11.12 24.17 7.45
N SER A 24 -12.29 24.79 7.25
CA SER A 24 -13.55 24.10 6.94
C SER A 24 -13.58 23.49 5.54
N ASP A 25 -12.83 24.05 4.60
CA ASP A 25 -12.97 23.70 3.17
C ASP A 25 -11.98 22.61 2.75
N ILE A 26 -11.05 22.26 3.63
CA ILE A 26 -9.92 21.37 3.29
C ILE A 26 -10.38 19.95 2.95
N ASP A 27 -11.42 19.48 3.64
CA ASP A 27 -11.93 18.10 3.52
C ASP A 27 -12.56 17.86 2.13
N GLU A 28 -13.03 18.91 1.45
CA GLU A 28 -13.64 18.80 0.12
C GLU A 28 -12.66 18.35 -0.97
N TYR A 29 -11.36 18.61 -0.78
CA TYR A 29 -10.31 18.27 -1.74
C TYR A 29 -9.72 16.87 -1.52
N PHE A 30 -9.99 16.24 -0.37
CA PHE A 30 -9.54 14.88 -0.08
C PHE A 30 -10.60 13.87 -0.48
N HIS A 31 -10.32 13.14 -1.56
CA HIS A 31 -11.24 12.16 -2.09
C HIS A 31 -10.94 10.77 -1.54
N TYR A 32 -11.99 10.08 -1.09
CA TYR A 32 -11.88 8.69 -0.68
C TYR A 32 -11.57 7.81 -1.89
N LEU A 33 -10.40 7.16 -1.86
CA LEU A 33 -9.97 6.26 -2.92
C LEU A 33 -10.65 4.89 -2.80
N GLY A 34 -10.80 4.43 -1.55
CA GLY A 34 -11.30 3.11 -1.24
C GLY A 34 -10.61 2.46 -0.04
N SER A 35 -10.94 1.20 0.19
CA SER A 35 -10.37 0.38 1.26
C SER A 35 -9.86 -0.94 0.71
N ARG A 36 -8.76 -1.44 1.28
CA ARG A 36 -8.09 -2.67 0.80
C ARG A 36 -8.83 -3.92 1.24
N HIS A 37 -8.89 -4.19 2.54
CA HIS A 37 -9.69 -5.25 3.16
C HIS A 37 -9.71 -5.07 4.70
N ARG A 38 -10.29 -6.01 5.44
CA ARG A 38 -10.01 -6.21 6.87
C ARG A 38 -8.55 -6.63 7.10
N ASN A 39 -7.96 -6.20 8.20
CA ASN A 39 -6.60 -6.53 8.65
C ASN A 39 -5.50 -6.13 7.65
N THR A 40 -5.69 -5.03 6.93
CA THR A 40 -4.74 -4.46 5.95
C THR A 40 -4.40 -3.00 6.25
N GLN A 41 -4.23 -2.68 7.54
CA GLN A 41 -3.86 -1.35 7.97
C GLN A 41 -2.46 -1.01 7.45
N ALA A 42 -2.36 0.13 6.78
CA ALA A 42 -1.11 0.64 6.26
C ALA A 42 -0.45 1.61 7.23
N SER A 43 0.85 1.46 7.48
CA SER A 43 1.66 2.39 8.30
C SER A 43 2.31 3.49 7.46
N ALA A 44 2.77 3.15 6.25
CA ALA A 44 3.37 4.07 5.29
C ALA A 44 3.08 3.60 3.87
N SER A 45 3.15 4.52 2.91
CA SER A 45 2.97 4.26 1.49
C SER A 45 3.81 5.20 0.62
N ALA A 46 4.15 4.76 -0.59
CA ALA A 46 4.85 5.55 -1.60
C ALA A 46 4.53 5.02 -3.00
N ILE A 47 4.65 5.88 -4.02
CA ILE A 47 4.41 5.53 -5.42
C ILE A 47 5.73 5.58 -6.19
N ASN A 48 6.03 4.56 -6.99
CA ASN A 48 7.23 4.56 -7.85
C ASN A 48 6.98 5.34 -9.16
N SER A 49 8.04 5.58 -9.94
CA SER A 49 7.94 6.32 -11.21
C SER A 49 6.95 5.71 -12.20
N ASN A 50 6.75 4.39 -12.14
CA ASN A 50 5.83 3.65 -12.99
C ASN A 50 4.36 3.72 -12.54
N GLY A 51 4.07 4.37 -11.41
CA GLY A 51 2.70 4.51 -10.90
C GLY A 51 2.21 3.29 -10.13
N VAL A 52 3.10 2.50 -9.55
CA VAL A 52 2.76 1.46 -8.58
C VAL A 52 2.82 2.04 -7.18
N LEU A 53 1.69 2.01 -6.48
CA LEU A 53 1.57 2.38 -5.09
C LEU A 53 1.94 1.20 -4.21
N PHE A 54 2.95 1.36 -3.36
CA PHE A 54 3.33 0.40 -2.33
C PHE A 54 2.88 0.86 -0.95
N TYR A 55 2.60 -0.08 -0.06
CA TYR A 55 2.22 0.22 1.32
C TYR A 55 2.59 -0.91 2.29
N ASN A 56 3.00 -0.54 3.49
CA ASN A 56 3.39 -1.46 4.55
C ASN A 56 2.16 -2.01 5.29
N LEU A 57 1.93 -3.32 5.26
CA LEU A 57 0.81 -3.98 5.93
C LEU A 57 1.24 -4.57 7.28
N VAL A 58 1.08 -3.78 8.33
CA VAL A 58 1.57 -4.11 9.67
C VAL A 58 0.96 -5.42 10.20
N THR A 59 -0.36 -5.55 10.15
CA THR A 59 -1.10 -6.72 10.67
C THR A 59 -0.80 -8.01 9.88
N LYS A 60 -0.24 -7.91 8.67
CA LYS A 60 0.07 -9.06 7.81
C LYS A 60 1.55 -9.40 7.75
N HIS A 61 2.43 -8.56 8.31
CA HIS A 61 3.88 -8.68 8.16
C HIS A 61 4.30 -8.68 6.68
N SER A 62 3.72 -7.75 5.92
CA SER A 62 3.82 -7.74 4.46
C SER A 62 4.02 -6.35 3.88
N VAL A 63 4.48 -6.29 2.63
CA VAL A 63 4.40 -5.11 1.77
C VAL A 63 3.38 -5.41 0.68
N GLY A 64 2.36 -4.56 0.58
CA GLY A 64 1.36 -4.65 -0.49
C GLY A 64 1.63 -3.64 -1.60
N CYS A 65 0.97 -3.86 -2.74
CA CYS A 65 1.06 -3.00 -3.90
C CYS A 65 -0.30 -2.78 -4.57
N TRP A 66 -0.38 -1.76 -5.42
CA TRP A 66 -1.49 -1.50 -6.31
C TRP A 66 -1.02 -0.72 -7.54
N ASN A 67 -1.40 -1.15 -8.74
CA ASN A 67 -1.11 -0.40 -9.97
C ASN A 67 -2.16 0.72 -10.15
N THR A 68 -1.74 1.98 -9.95
CA THR A 68 -2.63 3.14 -10.03
C THR A 68 -3.21 3.36 -11.43
N ARG A 69 -2.55 2.86 -12.48
CA ARG A 69 -3.01 2.97 -13.88
C ARG A 69 -4.30 2.18 -14.14
N THR A 70 -4.60 1.18 -13.31
CA THR A 70 -5.86 0.43 -13.38
C THR A 70 -7.06 1.32 -13.10
N LYS A 71 -6.88 2.43 -12.33
CA LYS A 71 -7.95 3.34 -11.85
C LYS A 71 -9.07 2.67 -11.06
N VAL A 72 -8.93 1.38 -10.75
CA VAL A 72 -9.90 0.59 -9.99
C VAL A 72 -9.23 0.20 -8.68
N TYR A 73 -9.65 0.82 -7.58
CA TYR A 73 -9.11 0.54 -6.26
C TYR A 73 -10.01 -0.43 -5.50
N LEU A 74 -9.81 -1.73 -5.73
CA LEU A 74 -10.55 -2.81 -5.07
C LEU A 74 -9.60 -3.85 -4.47
N PRO A 75 -10.01 -4.60 -3.43
CA PRO A 75 -9.20 -5.69 -2.88
C PRO A 75 -8.62 -6.63 -3.96
N GLN A 76 -9.40 -6.91 -5.00
CA GLN A 76 -9.03 -7.83 -6.08
C GLN A 76 -7.94 -7.29 -7.00
N THR A 77 -7.78 -5.98 -7.09
CA THR A 77 -6.77 -5.28 -7.94
C THR A 77 -5.42 -5.10 -7.25
N GLN A 78 -5.30 -5.57 -6.02
CA GLN A 78 -4.13 -5.40 -5.17
C GLN A 78 -3.41 -6.73 -5.00
N ASP A 79 -2.13 -6.65 -4.64
CA ASP A 79 -1.30 -7.82 -4.40
C ASP A 79 -0.34 -7.62 -3.23
N ILE A 80 0.28 -8.71 -2.79
CA ILE A 80 1.33 -8.71 -1.76
C ILE A 80 2.64 -9.11 -2.41
N VAL A 81 3.62 -8.21 -2.39
CA VAL A 81 4.93 -8.41 -3.04
C VAL A 81 5.94 -9.09 -2.14
N GLN A 82 5.76 -8.98 -0.82
CA GLN A 82 6.62 -9.64 0.15
C GLN A 82 5.86 -9.89 1.46
N THR A 83 6.10 -11.06 2.07
CA THR A 83 5.56 -11.43 3.39
C THR A 83 6.59 -12.22 4.17
N ASN A 84 6.94 -11.76 5.36
CA ASN A 84 7.78 -12.53 6.27
C ASN A 84 7.69 -11.97 7.69
N ARG A 85 7.27 -12.80 8.65
CA ARG A 85 7.03 -12.37 10.04
C ARG A 85 8.29 -11.96 10.80
N ASP A 86 9.45 -12.47 10.40
CA ASP A 86 10.71 -12.21 11.08
C ASP A 86 11.34 -10.92 10.59
N ILE A 87 11.39 -10.72 9.26
CA ILE A 87 12.02 -9.52 8.67
C ILE A 87 11.05 -8.34 8.53
N LEU A 88 9.75 -8.58 8.35
CA LEU A 88 8.68 -7.58 8.28
C LEU A 88 7.80 -7.64 9.53
N ASN A 89 8.43 -7.72 10.71
CA ASN A 89 7.72 -7.85 11.97
C ASN A 89 6.76 -6.66 12.22
N PHE A 90 7.28 -5.44 12.18
CA PHE A 90 6.47 -4.22 12.19
C PHE A 90 7.01 -3.28 11.09
N PRO A 91 6.57 -3.42 9.83
CA PRO A 91 7.00 -2.54 8.74
C PRO A 91 6.44 -1.13 9.03
N ASN A 92 7.31 -0.22 9.44
CA ASN A 92 6.94 1.07 10.00
C ASN A 92 6.93 2.17 8.95
N ASP A 93 8.01 2.28 8.16
CA ASP A 93 8.13 3.30 7.12
C ASP A 93 8.53 2.68 5.78
N LEU A 94 8.19 3.40 4.71
CA LEU A 94 8.42 3.03 3.32
C LEU A 94 8.79 4.29 2.53
N LYS A 95 9.85 4.19 1.74
CA LYS A 95 10.29 5.24 0.81
C LYS A 95 10.72 4.62 -0.52
N ILE A 96 10.69 5.42 -1.57
CA ILE A 96 11.21 5.06 -2.88
C ILE A 96 12.29 6.07 -3.23
N ASP A 97 13.46 5.59 -3.62
CA ASP A 97 14.59 6.45 -4.00
C ASP A 97 14.52 6.86 -5.48
N GLN A 98 15.51 7.64 -5.92
CA GLN A 98 15.59 8.13 -7.29
C GLN A 98 15.89 7.04 -8.34
N GLN A 99 16.38 5.88 -7.89
CA GLN A 99 16.66 4.72 -8.72
C GLN A 99 15.48 3.73 -8.74
N ASP A 100 14.31 4.14 -8.23
CA ASP A 100 13.12 3.32 -8.07
C ASP A 100 13.34 2.07 -7.19
N ASN A 101 14.26 2.11 -6.23
CA ASN A 101 14.31 1.09 -5.19
C ASN A 101 13.32 1.43 -4.09
N ILE A 102 12.62 0.40 -3.61
CA ILE A 102 11.78 0.48 -2.43
C ILE A 102 12.62 0.19 -1.19
N TRP A 103 12.55 1.09 -0.21
CA TRP A 103 13.19 1.00 1.09
C TRP A 103 12.13 0.82 2.17
N VAL A 104 12.25 -0.23 2.97
CA VAL A 104 11.31 -0.53 4.05
C VAL A 104 12.06 -0.59 5.37
N LEU A 105 11.64 0.24 6.32
CA LEU A 105 12.06 0.14 7.71
C LEU A 105 11.12 -0.81 8.43
N SER A 106 11.65 -1.94 8.92
CA SER A 106 10.93 -2.82 9.83
C SER A 106 11.56 -2.80 11.21
N ASN A 107 10.73 -2.78 12.24
CA ASN A 107 11.18 -2.81 13.62
C ASN A 107 10.29 -3.72 14.47
N LYS A 108 10.47 -3.67 15.80
CA LYS A 108 9.61 -4.35 16.77
C LYS A 108 8.86 -3.37 17.67
N LEU A 109 8.30 -2.30 17.09
CA LEU A 109 7.65 -1.22 17.84
C LEU A 109 6.60 -1.74 18.83
N HIS A 110 5.80 -2.73 18.45
CA HIS A 110 4.80 -3.33 19.33
C HIS A 110 5.42 -3.97 20.60
N GLN A 111 6.61 -4.59 20.50
CA GLN A 111 7.34 -5.12 21.68
C GLN A 111 7.92 -4.00 22.53
N TYR A 112 8.45 -2.95 21.90
CA TYR A 112 8.97 -1.79 22.62
C TYR A 112 7.88 -1.07 23.43
N LEU A 113 6.67 -0.94 22.88
CA LEU A 113 5.57 -0.22 23.54
C LEU A 113 4.89 -1.03 24.65
N TYR A 114 4.75 -2.35 24.50
CA TYR A 114 3.90 -3.18 25.36
C TYR A 114 4.63 -4.33 26.05
N GLY A 115 5.95 -4.43 25.90
CA GLY A 115 6.74 -5.52 26.45
C GLY A 115 8.21 -5.15 26.64
N PHE A 116 9.08 -6.14 26.46
CA PHE A 116 10.53 -5.97 26.55
C PHE A 116 11.18 -6.19 25.19
N LEU A 117 12.19 -5.36 24.89
CA LEU A 117 12.98 -5.49 23.69
C LEU A 117 14.22 -6.34 23.99
N ASP A 118 14.33 -7.52 23.39
CA ASP A 118 15.54 -8.34 23.52
C ASP A 118 16.69 -7.72 22.72
N PHE A 119 17.72 -7.24 23.41
CA PHE A 119 18.88 -6.60 22.80
C PHE A 119 19.87 -7.59 22.15
N ASN A 120 19.69 -8.90 22.35
CA ASN A 120 20.54 -9.92 21.75
C ASN A 120 20.10 -10.32 20.33
N VAL A 121 19.02 -9.74 19.82
CA VAL A 121 18.48 -10.02 18.49
C VAL A 121 18.35 -8.75 17.66
N TYR A 122 18.30 -8.91 16.33
CA TYR A 122 18.07 -7.78 15.42
C TYR A 122 16.63 -7.25 15.58
N ASN A 123 16.53 -6.04 16.15
CA ASN A 123 15.26 -5.37 16.42
C ASN A 123 14.82 -4.39 15.34
N TYR A 124 15.75 -3.98 14.48
CA TYR A 124 15.53 -3.02 13.41
C TYR A 124 16.17 -3.57 12.13
N ARG A 125 15.49 -3.39 11.00
CA ARG A 125 15.94 -3.81 9.67
C ARG A 125 15.58 -2.74 8.65
N ILE A 126 16.54 -2.47 7.78
CA ILE A 126 16.30 -1.70 6.55
C ILE A 126 16.38 -2.70 5.41
N LEU A 127 15.30 -2.85 4.67
CA LEU A 127 15.18 -3.76 3.54
C LEU A 127 15.12 -2.93 2.26
N VAL A 128 15.79 -3.40 1.21
CA VAL A 128 15.80 -2.76 -0.10
C VAL A 128 15.51 -3.77 -1.19
N ALA A 129 14.75 -3.35 -2.20
CA ALA A 129 14.54 -4.10 -3.43
C ALA A 129 14.29 -3.14 -4.59
N SER A 130 14.50 -3.61 -5.82
CA SER A 130 14.02 -2.90 -7.01
C SER A 130 12.49 -2.92 -7.02
N SER A 131 11.85 -1.75 -7.08
CA SER A 131 10.38 -1.66 -7.09
C SER A 131 9.78 -2.28 -8.36
N ASN A 132 10.52 -2.27 -9.47
CA ASN A 132 10.08 -2.86 -10.73
C ASN A 132 10.20 -4.38 -10.72
N ASP A 133 11.22 -4.93 -10.05
CA ASP A 133 11.44 -6.38 -10.01
C ASP A 133 10.48 -7.06 -9.05
N ILE A 134 10.23 -6.44 -7.89
CA ILE A 134 9.40 -7.05 -6.84
C ILE A 134 7.91 -7.15 -7.22
N VAL A 135 7.47 -6.39 -8.23
CA VAL A 135 6.09 -6.43 -8.74
C VAL A 135 5.91 -7.32 -9.95
N ARG A 136 6.98 -7.88 -10.53
CA ARG A 136 6.88 -8.72 -11.73
C ARG A 136 5.97 -9.90 -11.48
N ASN A 137 5.12 -10.21 -12.46
CA ASN A 137 4.14 -11.30 -12.37
C ASN A 137 3.10 -11.15 -11.23
N THR A 138 2.97 -9.96 -10.65
CA THR A 138 1.88 -9.61 -9.73
C THR A 138 0.83 -8.78 -10.44
N LYS A 139 -0.34 -8.59 -9.82
CA LYS A 139 -1.37 -7.69 -10.36
C LYS A 139 -0.93 -6.23 -10.43
N CYS A 140 0.15 -5.89 -9.73
CA CYS A 140 0.69 -4.54 -9.66
C CYS A 140 1.72 -4.25 -10.75
N ASP A 141 2.10 -5.25 -11.53
CA ASP A 141 3.07 -5.10 -12.61
C ASP A 141 2.57 -4.05 -13.62
N PRO A 142 3.33 -2.96 -13.85
CA PRO A 142 2.93 -1.88 -14.74
C PRO A 142 2.96 -2.26 -16.23
N TYR A 143 3.58 -3.39 -16.59
CA TYR A 143 3.76 -3.85 -17.96
C TYR A 143 2.74 -4.92 -18.38
N VAL A 144 1.89 -5.39 -17.47
CA VAL A 144 0.87 -6.36 -17.85
C VAL A 144 -0.24 -5.65 -18.62
N ASN A 145 -0.72 -6.32 -19.66
CA ASN A 145 -1.83 -5.85 -20.47
C ASN A 145 -3.11 -5.73 -19.63
N LEU A 146 -3.54 -4.50 -19.36
CA LEU A 146 -4.72 -4.20 -18.56
C LEU A 146 -6.00 -4.80 -19.15
N ASN A 147 -6.06 -5.03 -20.47
CA ASN A 147 -7.23 -5.64 -21.13
C ASN A 147 -7.42 -7.10 -20.69
N ASP A 148 -6.33 -7.86 -20.55
CA ASP A 148 -6.40 -9.25 -20.11
C ASP A 148 -6.83 -9.34 -18.63
N TYR A 149 -6.36 -8.41 -17.79
CA TYR A 149 -6.76 -8.36 -16.37
C TYR A 149 -8.23 -7.95 -16.16
N LEU A 150 -8.70 -6.89 -16.85
CA LEU A 150 -10.07 -6.40 -16.70
C LEU A 150 -11.11 -7.40 -17.24
N TYR A 151 -10.79 -8.09 -18.35
CA TYR A 151 -11.63 -9.16 -18.88
C TYR A 151 -11.81 -10.30 -17.86
N ASN A 152 -10.73 -10.73 -17.21
CA ASN A 152 -10.77 -11.78 -16.20
C ASN A 152 -11.49 -11.34 -14.90
N LEU A 153 -11.39 -10.07 -14.51
CA LEU A 153 -12.13 -9.52 -13.37
C LEU A 153 -13.65 -9.45 -13.62
N GLN A 154 -14.07 -9.15 -14.85
CA GLN A 154 -15.49 -9.17 -15.25
C GLN A 154 -16.07 -10.59 -15.31
N ILE A 155 -15.26 -11.60 -15.62
CA ILE A 155 -15.68 -13.00 -15.59
C ILE A 155 -15.80 -13.49 -14.14
N SER A 156 -14.84 -13.16 -13.28
CA SER A 156 -14.86 -13.54 -11.86
C SER A 156 -16.01 -12.91 -11.09
N SER A 157 -16.42 -11.66 -11.42
CA SER A 157 -17.58 -11.02 -10.78
C SER A 157 -18.93 -11.57 -11.26
N ARG A 158 -18.98 -12.27 -12.40
CA ARG A 158 -20.16 -13.05 -12.84
C ARG A 158 -20.24 -14.43 -12.20
N GLN A 159 -19.21 -14.83 -11.45
CA GLN A 159 -19.05 -16.18 -10.90
C GLN A 159 -19.24 -16.24 -9.38
N CYS A 160 -19.82 -15.21 -8.76
CA CYS A 160 -20.37 -15.33 -7.41
C CYS A 160 -21.77 -15.97 -7.53
N PRO A 161 -22.00 -17.20 -7.04
CA PRO A 161 -23.34 -17.68 -6.84
C PRO A 161 -23.97 -16.83 -5.75
N ASN A 162 -25.18 -16.32 -6.01
CA ASN A 162 -26.09 -15.90 -4.95
C ASN A 162 -26.38 -17.13 -4.09
N ASN A 163 -25.60 -17.36 -3.03
CA ASN A 163 -26.00 -18.30 -1.99
C ASN A 163 -26.25 -17.52 -0.71
N GLU A 164 -27.53 -17.59 -0.34
CA GLU A 164 -28.21 -17.18 0.86
C GLU A 164 -27.46 -17.53 2.14
N LEU A 165 -27.32 -16.55 3.05
CA LEU A 165 -27.92 -16.48 4.40
C LEU A 165 -27.44 -15.21 5.13
#